data_AF-G6YTU3-F1
#
_entry.id   AF-G6YTU3-F1
#
_cell.length_a   1.000
_cell.length_b   1.000
_cell.length_c   1.000
_cell.angle_alpha   90.00
_cell.angle_beta   90.00
_cell.angle_gamma   90.00
#
_symmetry.space_group_name_H-M   'P 1'
#
loop_
_entity.id
_entity.type
_entity.pdbx_description
1 polymer ?
#
loop_
_entity_poly.entity_id
_entity_poly.type
_entity_poly.pdbx_seq_one_letter_code
_entity_poly.pdbx_strand_id
1 'polypeptide(L)'
;MSFRTQVLSCLIASTALASAAQANIRDYYEEPGLNPFKETINQNFGEEIDPFSGQLQLSYTDLVVPGNGGFDIRINRIYNNPQDAFLPYSPYGYGWSMHFGRIAVSDSNADKVCSQNLFSVDVLDNPSLELADGSRQLLVLADQHGPELITKQWWSANCNGNNDVIVKSPDGTTYTMDYRANDSEGLKIYATRIEDANGNWMTIDYNTNAFSITYIESISTSDGRSVNYSYANTGSDN
;
A
#
# COMPACT_ATOMS: atom_id res chain seq x y z
N MET A 1 63.38 15.51 -51.85
CA MET A 1 62.70 14.27 -52.29
C MET A 1 62.82 13.29 -51.14
N SER A 2 61.82 12.85 -50.38
CA SER A 2 60.36 12.98 -50.37
C SER A 2 59.96 12.92 -48.87
N PHE A 3 59.25 13.93 -48.36
CA PHE A 3 58.78 13.94 -46.96
C PHE A 3 57.48 13.12 -46.90
N ARG A 4 57.48 12.03 -46.11
CA ARG A 4 56.27 11.26 -45.80
C ARG A 4 55.67 11.76 -44.49
N THR A 5 54.60 12.54 -44.58
CA THR A 5 53.77 12.94 -43.44
C THR A 5 52.85 11.76 -43.08
N GLN A 6 53.09 11.12 -41.94
CA GLN A 6 52.13 10.17 -41.36
C GLN A 6 51.13 10.97 -40.52
N VAL A 7 49.87 10.98 -40.96
CA VAL A 7 48.75 11.53 -40.19
C VAL A 7 48.39 10.49 -39.12
N LEU A 8 48.64 10.81 -37.86
CA LEU A 8 48.22 10.01 -36.72
C LEU A 8 46.80 10.44 -36.34
N SER A 9 45.79 9.68 -36.78
CA SER A 9 44.41 9.88 -36.34
C SER A 9 44.25 9.37 -34.91
N CYS A 10 44.16 10.29 -33.95
CA CYS A 10 43.87 9.98 -32.55
C CYS A 10 42.34 9.77 -32.40
N LEU A 11 41.90 8.51 -32.34
CA LEU A 11 40.54 8.16 -31.96
C LEU A 11 40.39 8.39 -30.44
N ILE A 12 39.79 9.51 -30.07
CA ILE A 12 39.36 9.76 -28.69
C ILE A 12 38.08 8.95 -28.48
N ALA A 13 38.20 7.76 -27.90
CA ALA A 13 37.07 7.02 -27.38
C ALA A 13 36.63 7.69 -26.07
N SER A 14 35.62 8.56 -26.16
CA SER A 14 34.92 9.12 -25.01
C SER A 14 34.02 8.04 -24.40
N THR A 15 34.57 7.22 -23.52
CA THR A 15 33.76 6.44 -22.57
C THR A 15 33.26 7.39 -21.49
N ALA A 16 32.06 7.94 -21.72
CA ALA A 16 31.29 8.55 -20.64
C ALA A 16 30.92 7.44 -19.66
N LEU A 17 31.70 7.29 -18.59
CA LEU A 17 31.26 6.59 -17.39
C LEU A 17 30.16 7.46 -16.76
N ALA A 18 28.91 7.20 -17.12
CA ALA A 18 27.78 7.67 -16.36
C ALA A 18 27.85 7.01 -14.98
N SER A 19 28.33 7.74 -13.98
CA SER A 19 28.17 7.34 -12.59
C SER A 19 26.69 7.47 -12.25
N ALA A 20 25.95 6.37 -12.31
CA ALA A 20 24.66 6.27 -11.65
C ALA A 20 24.91 6.17 -10.14
N ALA A 21 25.17 7.29 -9.49
CA ALA A 21 25.23 7.39 -8.05
C ALA A 21 23.80 7.51 -7.49
N GLN A 22 23.12 6.35 -7.44
CA GLN A 22 22.35 5.85 -6.30
C GLN A 22 21.43 6.84 -5.57
N ALA A 23 20.21 7.05 -6.10
CA ALA A 23 19.07 7.44 -5.28
C ALA A 23 18.49 6.17 -4.62
N ASN A 24 19.15 5.68 -3.56
CA ASN A 24 18.63 4.56 -2.74
C ASN A 24 17.91 5.08 -1.50
N ILE A 25 16.97 5.98 -1.72
CA ILE A 25 15.86 6.27 -0.82
C ILE A 25 14.64 5.97 -1.67
N ARG A 26 13.64 5.26 -1.12
CA ARG A 26 12.32 5.05 -1.75
C ARG A 26 11.91 6.43 -2.19
N ASP A 27 11.75 6.69 -3.48
CA ASP A 27 11.85 8.06 -3.95
C ASP A 27 10.89 8.91 -3.14
N TYR A 28 11.44 9.77 -2.27
CA TYR A 28 10.68 10.39 -1.18
C TYR A 28 9.57 11.31 -1.75
N TYR A 29 9.71 11.60 -3.05
CA TYR A 29 8.81 12.32 -3.94
C TYR A 29 7.70 11.46 -4.56
N GLU A 30 7.71 10.12 -4.41
CA GLU A 30 6.80 9.20 -5.11
C GLU A 30 5.94 8.31 -4.19
N GLU A 31 6.03 8.43 -2.86
CA GLU A 31 5.22 7.58 -1.96
C GLU A 31 3.71 7.89 -2.07
N PRO A 32 2.85 6.97 -2.58
CA PRO A 32 1.39 7.15 -2.54
C PRO A 32 0.82 7.11 -1.12
N GLY A 33 -0.29 7.81 -0.88
CA GLY A 33 -1.02 7.79 0.40
C GLY A 33 -0.74 9.00 1.29
N LEU A 34 -1.57 9.19 2.34
CA LEU A 34 -1.29 10.21 3.35
C LEU A 34 -0.15 9.72 4.22
N ASN A 35 0.97 10.42 4.14
CA ASN A 35 2.04 10.26 5.09
C ASN A 35 1.80 11.21 6.27
N PRO A 36 1.48 10.72 7.47
CA PRO A 36 1.15 11.56 8.63
C PRO A 36 2.36 12.36 9.16
N PHE A 37 3.53 12.20 8.54
CA PHE A 37 4.75 12.93 8.87
C PHE A 37 5.14 13.94 7.79
N LYS A 38 4.29 14.16 6.78
CA LYS A 38 4.42 15.24 5.79
C LYS A 38 3.41 16.34 6.05
N GLU A 39 3.77 17.57 5.71
CA GLU A 39 2.85 18.69 5.75
C GLU A 39 1.98 18.66 4.48
N THR A 40 0.67 18.79 4.65
CA THR A 40 -0.29 18.89 3.55
C THR A 40 -1.01 20.24 3.58
N ILE A 41 -1.33 20.76 2.40
CA ILE A 41 -2.17 21.94 2.23
C ILE A 41 -3.49 21.53 1.57
N ASN A 42 -4.59 22.12 2.02
CA ASN A 42 -5.93 21.76 1.56
C ASN A 42 -6.62 23.03 1.07
N GLN A 43 -7.12 23.06 -0.17
CA GLN A 43 -7.94 24.17 -0.67
C GLN A 43 -9.43 23.82 -0.64
N ASN A 44 -9.77 22.54 -0.79
CA ASN A 44 -11.13 22.02 -0.74
C ASN A 44 -11.33 20.96 0.35
N PHE A 45 -12.60 20.62 0.62
CA PHE A 45 -12.93 19.53 1.53
C PHE A 45 -12.53 18.18 0.93
N GLY A 46 -11.87 17.34 1.72
CA GLY A 46 -11.43 16.01 1.29
C GLY A 46 -10.30 16.06 0.27
N GLU A 47 -9.51 17.14 0.23
CA GLU A 47 -8.35 17.31 -0.64
C GLU A 47 -7.11 17.51 0.23
N GLU A 48 -6.03 16.79 -0.07
CA GLU A 48 -4.72 16.97 0.53
C GLU A 48 -3.65 17.06 -0.55
N ILE A 49 -2.85 18.14 -0.51
CA ILE A 49 -1.76 18.38 -1.44
C ILE A 49 -0.45 18.42 -0.65
N ASP A 50 0.50 17.56 -1.00
CA ASP A 50 1.88 17.67 -0.51
C ASP A 50 2.62 18.71 -1.37
N PRO A 51 2.97 19.91 -0.82
CA PRO A 51 3.63 20.96 -1.59
C PRO A 51 5.07 20.61 -1.97
N PHE A 52 5.66 19.58 -1.34
CA PHE A 52 7.02 19.15 -1.61
C PHE A 52 7.08 18.15 -2.77
N SER A 53 6.21 17.13 -2.77
CA SER A 53 6.17 16.12 -3.85
C SER A 53 5.20 16.46 -5.00
N GLY A 54 4.26 17.39 -4.78
CA GLY A 54 3.17 17.65 -5.72
C GLY A 54 2.10 16.57 -5.75
N GLN A 55 2.12 15.63 -4.79
CA GLN A 55 1.10 14.60 -4.68
C GLN A 55 -0.23 15.20 -4.25
N LEU A 56 -1.28 14.85 -4.98
CA LEU A 56 -2.66 15.16 -4.66
C LEU A 56 -3.35 13.88 -4.17
N GLN A 57 -3.98 13.96 -3.02
CA GLN A 57 -4.92 12.95 -2.55
C GLN A 57 -6.32 13.54 -2.39
N LEU A 58 -7.35 12.78 -2.75
CA LEU A 58 -8.73 13.08 -2.39
C LEU A 58 -9.33 11.96 -1.52
N SER A 59 -10.15 12.32 -0.54
CA SER A 59 -10.81 11.38 0.36
C SER A 59 -12.30 11.69 0.47
N TYR A 60 -13.12 10.70 0.11
CA TYR A 60 -14.58 10.81 0.16
C TYR A 60 -15.20 9.62 0.88
N THR A 61 -16.12 9.91 1.79
CA THR A 61 -16.96 8.88 2.42
C THR A 61 -18.22 8.68 1.58
N ASP A 62 -18.40 7.48 1.05
CA ASP A 62 -19.56 7.11 0.24
C ASP A 62 -20.75 6.68 1.10
N LEU A 63 -20.48 5.95 2.17
CA LEU A 63 -21.49 5.39 3.05
C LEU A 63 -20.98 5.32 4.49
N VAL A 64 -21.87 5.66 5.42
CA VAL A 64 -21.70 5.39 6.85
C VAL A 64 -22.91 4.60 7.32
N VAL A 65 -22.68 3.42 7.88
CA VAL A 65 -23.70 2.65 8.59
C VAL A 65 -23.35 2.67 10.07
N PRO A 66 -24.05 3.47 10.90
CA PRO A 66 -23.72 3.59 12.32
C PRO A 66 -23.80 2.27 13.06
N GLY A 67 -22.92 2.06 14.05
CA GLY A 67 -22.86 0.84 14.86
C GLY A 67 -22.79 1.10 16.35
N ASN A 68 -22.86 0.02 17.13
CA ASN A 68 -22.72 0.11 18.58
C ASN A 68 -21.34 0.66 18.96
N GLY A 69 -21.30 1.55 19.97
CA GLY A 69 -20.05 2.13 20.47
C GLY A 69 -19.25 2.99 19.47
N GLY A 70 -19.84 3.36 18.32
CA GLY A 70 -19.13 4.06 17.25
C GLY A 70 -18.39 3.13 16.28
N PHE A 71 -18.61 1.82 16.37
CA PHE A 71 -18.08 0.83 15.42
C PHE A 71 -18.88 0.86 14.10
N ASP A 72 -18.70 1.96 13.37
CA ASP A 72 -19.41 2.24 12.13
C ASP A 72 -18.78 1.49 10.95
N ILE A 73 -19.61 1.00 10.02
CA ILE A 73 -19.10 0.66 8.70
C ILE A 73 -18.92 1.98 7.95
N ARG A 74 -17.68 2.37 7.67
CA ARG A 74 -17.37 3.57 6.90
C ARG A 74 -16.66 3.19 5.60
N ILE A 75 -17.32 3.44 4.48
CA ILE A 75 -16.78 3.18 3.15
C ILE A 75 -16.17 4.47 2.63
N ASN A 76 -14.85 4.47 2.47
CA ASN A 76 -14.12 5.58 1.90
C ASN A 76 -13.56 5.20 0.54
N ARG A 77 -13.55 6.17 -0.37
CA ARG A 77 -12.76 6.14 -1.60
C ARG A 77 -11.64 7.15 -1.49
N ILE A 78 -10.45 6.67 -1.80
CA ILE A 78 -9.23 7.47 -1.78
C ILE A 78 -8.70 7.57 -3.20
N TYR A 79 -8.56 8.79 -3.72
CA TYR A 79 -7.84 9.04 -4.95
C TYR A 79 -6.42 9.43 -4.61
N ASN A 80 -5.42 8.77 -5.20
CA ASN A 80 -4.06 9.26 -5.21
C ASN A 80 -3.68 9.62 -6.65
N ASN A 81 -3.14 10.82 -6.84
CA ASN A 81 -2.63 11.20 -8.15
C ASN A 81 -1.48 10.27 -8.54
N PRO A 82 -1.60 9.55 -9.68
CA PRO A 82 -0.55 8.68 -10.17
C PRO A 82 0.72 9.48 -10.48
N GLN A 83 1.85 9.06 -9.94
CA GLN A 83 3.16 9.59 -10.36
C GLN A 83 3.68 8.87 -11.61
N ASP A 84 3.24 7.63 -11.82
CA ASP A 84 3.53 6.82 -12.99
C ASP A 84 2.36 6.71 -13.96
N ALA A 85 2.67 6.59 -15.25
CA ALA A 85 1.66 6.46 -16.31
C ALA A 85 0.93 5.10 -16.33
N PHE A 86 1.38 4.13 -15.53
CA PHE A 86 0.89 2.75 -15.52
C PHE A 86 0.55 2.32 -14.09
N LEU A 87 -0.62 2.70 -13.60
CA LEU A 87 -1.13 2.14 -12.34
C LEU A 87 -1.82 0.79 -12.53
N PRO A 88 -1.82 -0.06 -11.49
CA PRO A 88 -2.72 -1.20 -11.42
C PRO A 88 -4.16 -0.75 -11.65
N TYR A 89 -4.89 -1.54 -12.44
CA TYR A 89 -6.32 -1.32 -12.58
C TYR A 89 -7.01 -1.52 -11.22
N SER A 90 -7.80 -0.53 -10.83
CA SER A 90 -8.69 -0.61 -9.69
C SER A 90 -10.13 -0.71 -10.17
N PRO A 91 -10.96 -1.59 -9.59
CA PRO A 91 -12.38 -1.68 -9.93
C PRO A 91 -13.16 -0.41 -9.55
N TYR A 92 -12.53 0.52 -8.83
CA TYR A 92 -13.10 1.78 -8.38
C TYR A 92 -12.74 2.97 -9.29
N GLY A 93 -11.94 2.74 -10.34
CA GLY A 93 -11.49 3.77 -11.28
C GLY A 93 -10.00 4.09 -11.19
N TYR A 94 -9.47 4.79 -12.19
CA TYR A 94 -8.06 5.13 -12.27
C TYR A 94 -7.61 6.05 -11.12
N GLY A 95 -6.56 5.65 -10.40
CA GLY A 95 -6.05 6.37 -9.21
C GLY A 95 -6.92 6.22 -7.96
N TRP A 96 -8.09 5.58 -8.05
CA TRP A 96 -9.00 5.39 -6.93
C TRP A 96 -8.79 4.04 -6.25
N SER A 97 -8.80 4.02 -4.93
CA SER A 97 -8.76 2.80 -4.12
C SER A 97 -9.88 2.81 -3.07
N MET A 98 -10.29 1.61 -2.68
CA MET A 98 -11.19 1.35 -1.56
C MET A 98 -10.77 0.04 -0.91
N HIS A 99 -10.42 0.08 0.37
CA HIS A 99 -10.11 -1.08 1.19
C HIS A 99 -10.31 -0.76 2.66
N PHE A 100 -10.33 -1.79 3.52
CA PHE A 100 -10.52 -1.65 4.97
C PHE A 100 -9.23 -1.76 5.78
N GLY A 101 -8.10 -1.93 5.08
CA GLY A 101 -6.79 -2.12 5.66
C GLY A 101 -6.06 -3.20 4.88
N ARG A 102 -4.83 -2.93 4.45
CA ARG A 102 -4.00 -3.93 3.80
C ARG A 102 -2.52 -3.71 4.08
N ILE A 103 -1.75 -4.77 4.01
CA ILE A 103 -0.30 -4.69 3.90
C ILE A 103 0.07 -4.78 2.42
N ALA A 104 0.88 -3.83 1.96
CA ALA A 104 1.43 -3.81 0.61
C ALA A 104 2.92 -4.14 0.63
N VAL A 105 3.32 -5.07 -0.24
CA VAL A 105 4.67 -5.62 -0.32
C VAL A 105 5.05 -5.73 -1.78
N SER A 106 6.32 -5.50 -2.12
CA SER A 106 6.82 -5.81 -3.46
C SER A 106 6.84 -7.32 -3.69
N ASP A 107 6.66 -7.75 -4.94
CA ASP A 107 6.67 -9.17 -5.32
C ASP A 107 7.94 -9.90 -4.87
N SER A 108 9.10 -9.24 -4.96
CA SER A 108 10.40 -9.77 -4.54
C SER A 108 10.47 -10.12 -3.03
N ASN A 109 9.55 -9.58 -2.23
CA ASN A 109 9.56 -9.66 -0.78
C ASN A 109 8.26 -10.25 -0.21
N ALA A 110 7.35 -10.73 -1.07
CA ALA A 110 6.05 -11.29 -0.69
C ALA A 110 6.17 -12.42 0.35
N ASP A 111 7.17 -13.30 0.19
CA ASP A 111 7.42 -14.44 1.08
C ASP A 111 8.07 -14.03 2.41
N LYS A 112 8.53 -12.78 2.55
CA LYS A 112 9.37 -12.36 3.68
C LYS A 112 8.59 -11.71 4.82
N VAL A 113 7.32 -11.33 4.61
CA VAL A 113 6.51 -10.56 5.59
C VAL A 113 6.55 -11.13 7.00
N CYS A 114 6.43 -12.46 7.13
CA CYS A 114 6.39 -13.16 8.42
C CYS A 114 7.75 -13.63 8.94
N SER A 115 8.83 -13.29 8.24
CA SER A 115 10.18 -13.78 8.53
C SER A 115 11.24 -12.72 8.27
N GLN A 116 10.89 -11.43 8.30
CA GLN A 116 11.80 -10.35 7.91
C GLN A 116 13.09 -10.33 8.74
N ASN A 117 13.03 -10.76 10.01
CA ASN A 117 14.18 -10.89 10.90
C ASN A 117 15.24 -11.90 10.41
N LEU A 118 14.91 -12.78 9.46
CA LEU A 118 15.81 -13.78 8.91
C LEU A 118 16.54 -13.30 7.64
N PHE A 119 16.24 -12.10 7.14
CA PHE A 119 16.78 -11.59 5.88
C PHE A 119 17.43 -10.22 6.08
N SER A 120 18.52 -9.98 5.36
CA SER A 120 19.04 -8.62 5.19
C SER A 120 18.13 -7.91 4.19
N VAL A 121 17.23 -7.08 4.70
CA VAL A 121 16.30 -6.26 3.90
C VAL A 121 16.71 -4.79 3.98
N ASP A 122 16.62 -4.08 2.86
CA ASP A 122 16.72 -2.63 2.87
C ASP A 122 15.40 -2.04 3.40
N VAL A 123 15.43 -0.80 3.90
CA VAL A 123 14.22 -0.06 4.26
C VAL A 123 13.25 0.06 3.07
N LEU A 124 13.77 -0.03 1.84
CA LEU A 124 12.97 -0.05 0.61
C LEU A 124 12.12 -1.32 0.45
N ASP A 125 12.59 -2.43 1.00
CA ASP A 125 11.96 -3.75 0.94
C ASP A 125 10.88 -3.92 2.01
N ASN A 126 10.79 -2.97 2.94
CA ASN A 126 9.85 -3.03 4.03
C ASN A 126 8.40 -2.93 3.53
N PRO A 127 7.48 -3.67 4.16
CA PRO A 127 6.10 -3.62 3.79
C PRO A 127 5.49 -2.30 4.29
N SER A 128 4.40 -1.89 3.67
CA SER A 128 3.64 -0.72 4.13
C SER A 128 2.24 -1.13 4.58
N LEU A 129 1.81 -0.61 5.72
CA LEU A 129 0.42 -0.66 6.15
C LEU A 129 -0.34 0.48 5.46
N GLU A 130 -1.43 0.15 4.78
CA GLU A 130 -2.35 1.08 4.14
C GLU A 130 -3.73 0.95 4.79
N LEU A 131 -4.29 2.05 5.26
CA LEU A 131 -5.56 2.09 6.00
C LEU A 131 -6.70 2.65 5.13
N ALA A 132 -7.94 2.44 5.58
CA ALA A 132 -9.14 2.85 4.86
C ALA A 132 -9.30 4.37 4.71
N ASP A 133 -8.55 5.16 5.47
CA ASP A 133 -8.51 6.62 5.37
C ASP A 133 -7.51 7.11 4.31
N GLY A 134 -6.80 6.20 3.64
CA GLY A 134 -5.76 6.54 2.66
C GLY A 134 -4.40 6.77 3.27
N SER A 135 -4.25 6.67 4.60
CA SER A 135 -2.96 6.78 5.26
C SER A 135 -2.10 5.55 4.99
N ARG A 136 -0.80 5.81 4.85
CA ARG A 136 0.20 4.79 4.57
C ARG A 136 1.38 4.95 5.50
N GLN A 137 1.85 3.83 6.04
CA GLN A 137 2.95 3.81 7.00
C GLN A 137 3.90 2.65 6.73
N LEU A 138 5.19 2.92 6.81
CA LEU A 138 6.21 1.89 6.69
C LEU A 138 6.24 1.02 7.96
N LEU A 139 6.24 -0.29 7.78
CA LEU A 139 6.46 -1.27 8.83
C LEU A 139 7.95 -1.59 8.91
N VAL A 140 8.53 -1.52 10.10
CA VAL A 140 9.94 -1.86 10.33
C VAL A 140 10.06 -2.91 11.42
N LEU A 141 11.11 -3.71 11.42
CA LEU A 141 11.36 -4.65 12.52
C LEU A 141 11.41 -3.93 13.86
N ALA A 142 10.60 -4.39 14.82
CA ALA A 142 10.56 -3.84 16.17
C ALA A 142 11.84 -4.18 16.94
N ASP A 143 12.38 -5.37 16.72
CA ASP A 143 13.69 -5.80 17.20
C ASP A 143 14.34 -6.84 16.25
N GLN A 144 15.53 -7.32 16.60
CA GLN A 144 16.29 -8.31 15.80
C GLN A 144 15.95 -9.76 16.16
N HIS A 145 15.08 -10.00 17.15
CA HIS A 145 14.84 -11.31 17.76
C HIS A 145 13.44 -11.87 17.46
N GLY A 146 12.50 -11.04 17.01
CA GLY A 146 11.14 -11.42 16.62
C GLY A 146 10.77 -10.96 15.21
N PRO A 147 9.77 -11.60 14.57
CA PRO A 147 9.22 -11.18 13.28
C PRO A 147 8.23 -10.00 13.41
N GLU A 148 8.13 -9.38 14.59
CA GLU A 148 7.21 -8.29 14.84
C GLU A 148 7.65 -7.02 14.10
N LEU A 149 6.71 -6.43 13.37
CA LEU A 149 6.90 -5.17 12.68
C LEU A 149 6.13 -4.06 13.40
N ILE A 150 6.66 -2.86 13.38
CA ILE A 150 6.08 -1.69 14.01
C ILE A 150 6.12 -0.48 13.07
N THR A 151 5.12 0.40 13.16
CA THR A 151 5.16 1.71 12.49
C THR A 151 5.54 2.82 13.48
N LYS A 152 5.91 3.99 12.96
CA LYS A 152 6.20 5.17 13.78
C LYS A 152 4.98 5.65 14.59
N GLN A 153 3.76 5.30 14.19
CA GLN A 153 2.55 5.59 14.96
C GLN A 153 2.15 4.47 15.93
N TRP A 154 3.03 3.51 16.23
CA TRP A 154 2.77 2.41 17.17
C TRP A 154 1.72 1.40 16.71
N TRP A 155 1.56 1.23 15.40
CA TRP A 155 0.88 0.05 14.88
C TRP A 155 1.83 -1.13 14.95
N SER A 156 1.39 -2.26 15.49
CA SER A 156 2.17 -3.50 15.52
C SER A 156 1.59 -4.50 14.52
N ALA A 157 2.43 -5.23 13.80
CA ALA A 157 2.05 -6.33 12.93
C ALA A 157 2.85 -7.59 13.31
N ASN A 158 2.15 -8.69 13.53
CA ASN A 158 2.76 -9.97 13.89
C ASN A 158 2.07 -11.10 13.12
N CYS A 159 2.81 -12.14 12.73
CA CYS A 159 2.21 -13.28 12.05
C CYS A 159 1.82 -14.41 13.01
N ASN A 160 0.65 -14.99 12.77
CA ASN A 160 0.24 -16.21 13.47
C ASN A 160 0.89 -17.47 12.84
N GLY A 161 0.61 -18.64 13.41
CA GLY A 161 1.14 -19.92 12.91
C GLY A 161 0.67 -20.34 11.49
N ASN A 162 -0.33 -19.66 10.93
CA ASN A 162 -0.82 -19.87 9.57
C ASN A 162 -0.24 -18.86 8.55
N ASN A 163 0.70 -18.02 8.98
CA ASN A 163 1.19 -16.84 8.24
C ASN A 163 0.12 -15.77 7.98
N ASP A 164 -0.98 -15.73 8.73
CA ASP A 164 -1.89 -14.59 8.68
C ASP A 164 -1.25 -13.43 9.44
N VAL A 165 -1.42 -12.20 8.95
CA VAL A 165 -0.86 -11.02 9.61
C VAL A 165 -1.90 -10.40 10.52
N ILE A 166 -1.58 -10.32 11.81
CA ILE A 166 -2.39 -9.67 12.83
C ILE A 166 -1.82 -8.28 13.06
N VAL A 167 -2.54 -7.27 12.60
CA VAL A 167 -2.19 -5.88 12.80
C VAL A 167 -3.01 -5.31 13.95
N LYS A 168 -2.39 -4.62 14.90
CA LYS A 168 -3.07 -3.91 15.97
C LYS A 168 -2.78 -2.43 15.89
N SER A 169 -3.84 -1.65 15.94
CA SER A 169 -3.77 -0.20 16.04
C SER A 169 -3.40 0.23 17.47
N PRO A 170 -2.94 1.48 17.64
CA PRO A 170 -2.67 2.05 18.97
C PRO A 170 -3.91 2.16 19.87
N ASP A 171 -5.10 2.21 19.28
CA ASP A 171 -6.38 2.27 20.02
C ASP A 171 -6.91 0.89 20.45
N GLY A 172 -6.21 -0.19 20.10
CA GLY A 172 -6.58 -1.56 20.46
C GLY A 172 -7.43 -2.29 19.43
N THR A 173 -7.82 -1.64 18.33
CA THR A 173 -8.46 -2.30 17.19
C THR A 173 -7.52 -3.32 16.56
N THR A 174 -8.02 -4.53 16.35
CA THR A 174 -7.28 -5.64 15.74
C THR A 174 -7.80 -5.90 14.33
N TYR A 175 -6.87 -5.97 13.38
CA TYR A 175 -7.09 -6.30 11.99
C TYR A 175 -6.45 -7.67 11.73
N THR A 176 -7.28 -8.65 11.42
CA THR A 176 -6.82 -9.95 10.92
C THR A 176 -6.72 -9.86 9.41
N MET A 177 -5.51 -10.02 8.87
CA MET A 177 -5.20 -9.93 7.45
C MET A 177 -4.75 -11.29 6.92
N ASP A 178 -5.66 -12.00 6.26
CA ASP A 178 -5.44 -13.36 5.73
C ASP A 178 -5.87 -13.52 4.26
N TYR A 179 -6.46 -12.50 3.64
CA TYR A 179 -6.76 -12.53 2.20
C TYR A 179 -5.59 -12.01 1.38
N ARG A 180 -4.91 -12.90 0.66
CA ARG A 180 -3.71 -12.61 -0.13
C ARG A 180 -4.04 -12.53 -1.61
N ALA A 181 -3.70 -11.41 -2.24
CA ALA A 181 -3.81 -11.24 -3.68
C ALA A 181 -2.64 -10.44 -4.23
N ASN A 182 -2.22 -10.76 -5.45
CA ASN A 182 -1.17 -10.02 -6.13
C ASN A 182 -1.79 -9.05 -7.14
N ASP A 183 -1.23 -7.86 -7.24
CA ASP A 183 -1.48 -6.90 -8.32
C ASP A 183 -0.17 -6.63 -9.08
N SER A 184 -0.15 -5.65 -9.99
CA SER A 184 1.06 -5.31 -10.75
C SER A 184 2.16 -4.62 -9.93
N GLU A 185 1.88 -4.22 -8.68
CA GLU A 185 2.87 -3.65 -7.75
C GLU A 185 3.36 -4.67 -6.72
N GLY A 186 2.55 -5.70 -6.47
CA GLY A 186 2.95 -6.94 -5.84
C GLY A 186 1.92 -7.50 -4.87
N LEU A 187 2.38 -8.23 -3.85
CA LEU A 187 1.50 -8.85 -2.87
C LEU A 187 0.78 -7.80 -1.99
N LYS A 188 -0.55 -7.94 -1.93
CA LYS A 188 -1.44 -7.26 -0.98
C LYS A 188 -2.07 -8.29 -0.04
N ILE A 189 -2.04 -8.01 1.26
CA ILE A 189 -2.69 -8.83 2.29
C ILE A 189 -3.79 -7.99 2.94
N TYR A 190 -5.05 -8.30 2.66
CA TYR A 190 -6.22 -7.52 3.05
C TYR A 190 -6.79 -7.97 4.39
N ALA A 191 -7.28 -7.00 5.17
CA ALA A 191 -8.01 -7.25 6.40
C ALA A 191 -9.37 -7.90 6.11
N THR A 192 -9.58 -9.13 6.58
CA THR A 192 -10.85 -9.86 6.47
C THR A 192 -11.68 -9.80 7.73
N ARG A 193 -11.07 -9.42 8.87
CA ARG A 193 -11.77 -9.16 10.12
C ARG A 193 -11.16 -7.96 10.82
N ILE A 194 -12.01 -7.08 11.30
CA ILE A 194 -11.64 -5.91 12.11
C ILE A 194 -12.46 -5.96 13.38
N GLU A 195 -11.83 -5.89 14.54
CA GLU A 195 -12.45 -6.00 15.85
C GLU A 195 -11.94 -4.91 16.78
N ASP A 196 -12.85 -4.14 17.38
CA ASP A 196 -12.48 -3.10 18.35
C ASP A 196 -12.17 -3.68 19.74
N ALA A 197 -11.64 -2.84 20.62
CA ALA A 197 -11.31 -3.23 21.99
C ALA A 197 -12.55 -3.62 22.84
N ASN A 198 -13.77 -3.32 22.39
CA ASN A 198 -15.03 -3.64 23.07
C ASN A 198 -15.66 -4.94 22.53
N GLY A 199 -15.05 -5.59 21.55
CA GLY A 199 -15.53 -6.84 20.94
C GLY A 199 -16.58 -6.66 19.83
N ASN A 200 -16.82 -5.42 19.37
CA ASN A 200 -17.57 -5.22 18.13
C ASN A 200 -16.66 -5.60 16.96
N TRP A 201 -17.18 -6.32 15.98
CA TRP A 201 -16.38 -6.75 14.84
C TRP A 201 -17.13 -6.63 13.52
N MET A 202 -16.37 -6.54 12.44
CA MET A 202 -16.84 -6.76 11.08
C MET A 202 -15.95 -7.74 10.33
N THR A 203 -16.56 -8.50 9.44
CA THR A 203 -15.85 -9.29 8.43
C THR A 203 -15.99 -8.63 7.07
N ILE A 204 -14.94 -8.76 6.25
CA ILE A 204 -14.90 -8.28 4.89
C ILE A 204 -14.57 -9.46 3.99
N ASP A 205 -15.48 -9.75 3.06
CA ASP A 205 -15.29 -10.78 2.05
C ASP A 205 -14.73 -10.14 0.78
N TYR A 206 -13.73 -10.79 0.21
CA TYR A 206 -13.07 -10.36 -1.01
C TYR A 206 -13.14 -11.45 -2.06
N ASN A 207 -13.04 -11.03 -3.32
CA ASN A 207 -12.85 -11.92 -4.44
C ASN A 207 -11.82 -11.32 -5.41
N THR A 208 -11.14 -12.19 -6.14
CA THR A 208 -10.13 -11.82 -7.13
C THR A 208 -10.46 -12.52 -8.43
N ASN A 209 -10.64 -11.74 -9.50
CA ASN A 209 -10.97 -12.32 -10.81
C ASN A 209 -9.73 -12.88 -11.53
N ALA A 210 -9.95 -13.46 -12.71
CA ALA A 210 -8.90 -14.06 -13.54
C ALA A 210 -7.80 -13.06 -14.00
N PHE A 211 -8.05 -11.75 -13.88
CA PHE A 211 -7.10 -10.68 -14.21
C PHE A 211 -6.36 -10.16 -12.98
N SER A 212 -6.44 -10.87 -11.84
CA SER A 212 -5.84 -10.47 -10.56
C SER A 212 -6.40 -9.16 -9.98
N ILE A 213 -7.58 -8.75 -10.42
CA ILE A 213 -8.28 -7.59 -9.87
C ILE A 213 -9.03 -8.06 -8.62
N THR A 214 -8.65 -7.50 -7.48
CA THR A 214 -9.28 -7.79 -6.18
C THR A 214 -10.33 -6.74 -5.85
N TYR A 215 -11.49 -7.19 -5.40
CA TYR A 215 -12.62 -6.35 -5.04
C TYR A 215 -13.33 -6.87 -3.79
N ILE A 216 -14.01 -5.99 -3.08
CA ILE A 216 -14.82 -6.31 -1.90
C ILE A 216 -16.16 -6.88 -2.38
N GLU A 217 -16.60 -8.01 -1.86
CA GLU A 217 -17.94 -8.55 -2.15
C GLU A 217 -18.96 -8.12 -1.12
N SER A 218 -18.61 -8.26 0.16
CA SER A 218 -19.54 -7.96 1.25
C SER A 218 -18.82 -7.58 2.53
N ILE A 219 -19.57 -6.88 3.39
CA ILE A 219 -19.17 -6.60 4.78
C ILE A 219 -20.32 -7.06 5.66
N SER A 220 -20.00 -7.76 6.74
CA SER A 220 -20.96 -8.14 7.77
C SER A 220 -20.44 -7.79 9.16
N THR A 221 -21.32 -7.57 10.13
CA THR A 221 -20.95 -7.08 11.46
C THR A 221 -21.54 -7.94 12.57
N SER A 222 -20.94 -7.87 13.76
CA SER A 222 -21.38 -8.56 14.96
C SER A 222 -22.81 -8.21 15.40
N ASP A 223 -23.31 -7.03 15.02
CA ASP A 223 -24.65 -6.53 15.32
C ASP A 223 -25.65 -6.69 14.15
N GLY A 224 -25.27 -7.40 13.09
CA GLY A 224 -26.17 -7.84 12.02
C GLY A 224 -26.35 -6.86 10.85
N ARG A 225 -25.61 -5.74 10.83
CA ARG A 225 -25.55 -4.86 9.65
C ARG A 225 -24.73 -5.53 8.54
N SER A 226 -25.07 -5.23 7.30
CA SER A 226 -24.29 -5.66 6.15
C SER A 226 -24.30 -4.65 5.02
N VAL A 227 -23.25 -4.69 4.20
CA VAL A 227 -23.12 -3.97 2.94
C VAL A 227 -22.75 -4.99 1.87
N ASN A 228 -23.43 -4.93 0.72
CA ASN A 228 -23.09 -5.76 -0.44
C ASN A 228 -22.62 -4.87 -1.58
N TYR A 229 -21.58 -5.31 -2.27
CA TYR A 229 -21.04 -4.64 -3.44
C TYR A 229 -21.47 -5.39 -4.70
N SER A 230 -21.90 -4.63 -5.71
CA SER A 230 -22.33 -5.16 -6.99
C SER A 230 -21.45 -4.61 -8.10
N TYR A 231 -20.90 -5.49 -8.91
CA TYR A 231 -20.04 -5.13 -10.04
C TYR A 231 -20.66 -5.65 -11.33
N ALA A 232 -20.70 -4.80 -12.36
CA ALA A 232 -20.96 -5.26 -13.71
C ALA A 232 -19.65 -5.86 -14.26
N ASN A 233 -19.71 -7.07 -14.82
CA ASN A 233 -18.60 -7.71 -15.56
C ASN A 233 -17.37 -8.13 -14.73
N THR A 234 -17.55 -8.89 -13.65
CA THR A 234 -16.41 -9.47 -12.90
C THR A 234 -15.62 -10.55 -13.65
N GLY A 235 -16.15 -11.06 -14.78
CA GLY A 235 -15.59 -12.19 -15.54
C GLY A 235 -15.30 -11.94 -17.03
N SER A 236 -15.58 -10.76 -17.58
CA SER A 236 -15.41 -10.49 -19.01
C SER A 236 -15.40 -8.99 -19.31
N ASP A 237 -14.22 -8.46 -19.65
CA ASP A 237 -13.97 -7.54 -20.79
C ASP A 237 -12.93 -6.45 -20.46
N ASN A 238 -11.95 -6.36 -21.36
CA ASN A 238 -11.24 -5.12 -21.70
C ASN A 238 -12.18 -4.16 -22.41
#